data_AF-A0A562V417-F1
#
_entry.id   AF-A0A562V417-F1
#
_cell.length_a   1.000
_cell.length_b   1.000
_cell.length_c   1.000
_cell.angle_alpha   90.00
_cell.angle_beta   90.00
_cell.angle_gamma   90.00
#
_symmetry.space_group_name_H-M   'P 1'
#
loop_
_entity.id
_entity.type
_entity.pdbx_description
1 polymer ?
#
loop_
_entity_poly.entity_id
_entity_poly.type
_entity_poly.pdbx_seq_one_letter_code
_entity_poly.pdbx_strand_id
1 'polypeptide(L)'
;MTGYQMTDTSLIPLPEPGEPRRRLAEARLELARTALRDGGRDAAAAVLEDSLRAGLWRHVELWRELAELPDDPADRERIGQLWLDSPKSCHQMPTAVAVLARAAAVAGRHEEARLLLRKAILLCGVRRSRFRRGTTYEPSQVVPAPSGKPAGTDGETTAAYFALYRAVAVRDKAAIATGVAALRAFGEGDWLDRL
;
A
#
# COMPACT_ATOMS: atom_id res chain seq x y z
N MET A 1 8.35 2.72 -66.41
CA MET A 1 7.75 1.71 -65.52
C MET A 1 8.49 1.79 -64.20
N THR A 2 7.94 2.51 -63.22
CA THR A 2 8.59 2.77 -61.94
C THR A 2 7.77 2.03 -60.88
N GLY A 3 8.36 0.99 -60.28
CA GLY A 3 7.71 0.16 -59.26
C GLY A 3 7.51 0.94 -57.97
N TYR A 4 6.25 1.06 -57.53
CA TYR A 4 5.90 1.64 -56.24
C TYR A 4 6.09 0.55 -55.17
N GLN A 5 7.15 0.66 -54.36
CA GLN A 5 7.31 -0.17 -53.17
C GLN A 5 6.31 0.30 -52.11
N MET A 6 5.30 -0.52 -51.83
CA MET A 6 4.46 -0.35 -50.65
C MET A 6 5.34 -0.57 -49.42
N THR A 7 5.73 0.52 -48.75
CA THR A 7 6.30 0.43 -47.42
C THR A 7 5.23 -0.10 -46.48
N ASP A 8 5.49 -1.29 -45.98
CA ASP A 8 4.79 -1.97 -44.91
C ASP A 8 4.45 -0.95 -43.81
N THR A 9 3.16 -0.69 -43.67
CA THR A 9 2.66 0.21 -42.63
C THR A 9 2.73 -0.56 -41.33
N SER A 10 3.92 -0.56 -40.73
CA SER A 10 4.17 -1.06 -39.39
C SER A 10 3.06 -0.56 -38.48
N LEU A 11 2.21 -1.49 -38.04
CA LEU A 11 1.13 -1.28 -37.10
C LEU A 11 1.68 -0.53 -35.89
N ILE A 12 1.47 0.78 -35.81
CA ILE A 12 1.75 1.54 -34.60
C ILE A 12 0.77 0.98 -33.57
N PRO A 13 1.25 0.29 -32.51
CA PRO A 13 0.35 -0.25 -31.51
C PRO A 13 -0.40 0.94 -30.89
N LEU A 14 -1.73 0.86 -30.93
CA LEU A 14 -2.58 1.85 -30.26
C LEU A 14 -2.25 1.81 -28.76
N PRO A 15 -2.11 2.97 -28.10
CA PRO A 15 -1.76 3.02 -26.70
C PRO A 15 -2.84 2.31 -25.86
N GLU A 16 -2.40 1.47 -24.93
CA GLU A 16 -3.27 0.71 -24.05
C GLU A 16 -4.14 1.67 -23.22
N PRO A 17 -5.43 1.37 -22.97
CA PRO A 17 -6.31 2.21 -22.16
C PRO A 17 -5.78 2.32 -20.71
N GLY A 18 -5.00 3.38 -20.46
CA GLY A 18 -4.30 3.62 -19.20
C GLY A 18 -2.95 4.32 -19.37
N GLU A 19 -2.35 4.19 -20.56
CA GLU A 19 -1.05 4.76 -20.88
C GLU A 19 -0.99 6.30 -20.77
N PRO A 20 -2.02 7.07 -21.19
CA PRO A 20 -2.01 8.52 -21.03
C PRO A 20 -2.00 8.97 -19.55
N ARG A 21 -2.73 8.28 -18.68
CA ARG A 21 -2.78 8.61 -17.24
C ARG A 21 -1.49 8.24 -16.53
N ARG A 22 -0.88 7.12 -16.91
CA ARG A 22 0.43 6.71 -16.39
C ARG A 22 1.52 7.71 -16.76
N ARG A 23 1.62 8.09 -18.04
CA ARG A 23 2.59 9.12 -18.48
C ARG A 23 2.37 10.45 -17.78
N LEU A 24 1.10 10.85 -17.58
CA LEU A 24 0.78 12.05 -16.81
C LEU A 24 1.27 11.95 -15.36
N ALA A 25 1.03 10.81 -14.68
CA ALA A 25 1.51 10.59 -13.32
C ALA A 25 3.04 10.62 -13.24
N GLU A 26 3.73 10.01 -14.19
CA GLU A 26 5.20 10.04 -14.29
C GLU A 26 5.73 11.47 -14.48
N ALA A 27 5.10 12.27 -15.35
CA ALA A 27 5.46 13.68 -15.53
C ALA A 27 5.23 14.52 -14.25
N ARG A 28 4.16 14.24 -13.50
CA ARG A 28 3.87 14.92 -12.23
C ARG A 28 4.86 14.54 -11.12
N LEU A 29 5.29 13.28 -11.08
CA LEU A 29 6.35 12.83 -10.17
C LEU A 29 7.67 13.56 -10.45
N GLU A 30 8.06 13.69 -11.72
CA GLU A 30 9.29 14.40 -12.07
C GLU A 30 9.21 15.89 -11.74
N LEU A 31 8.04 16.50 -11.93
CA LEU A 31 7.81 17.89 -11.53
C LEU A 31 7.95 18.07 -10.01
N ALA A 32 7.35 17.18 -9.20
CA ALA A 32 7.48 17.21 -7.75
C ALA A 32 8.93 17.02 -7.29
N ARG A 33 9.67 16.09 -7.90
CA ARG A 33 11.10 15.86 -7.60
C ARG A 33 11.97 17.05 -7.98
N THR A 34 11.65 17.74 -9.07
CA THR A 34 12.33 18.99 -9.44
C THR A 34 12.09 20.06 -8.40
N ALA A 35 10.84 20.26 -7.97
CA ALA A 35 10.52 21.20 -6.88
C ALA A 35 11.28 20.88 -5.58
N LEU A 36 11.46 19.60 -5.24
CA LEU A 36 12.30 19.19 -4.09
C LEU A 36 13.76 19.55 -4.27
N ARG A 37 14.34 19.30 -5.45
CA ARG A 37 15.74 19.67 -5.76
C ARG A 37 15.95 21.18 -5.62
N ASP A 38 14.94 21.97 -5.96
CA ASP A 38 14.95 23.42 -5.84
C ASP A 38 14.66 23.91 -4.40
N GLY A 39 14.56 23.00 -3.43
CA GLY A 39 14.30 23.31 -2.01
C GLY A 39 12.84 23.58 -1.67
N GLY A 40 11.93 23.50 -2.65
CA GLY A 40 10.50 23.75 -2.50
C GLY A 40 9.71 22.52 -2.06
N ARG A 41 9.83 22.10 -0.80
CA ARG A 41 9.03 20.97 -0.27
C ARG A 41 7.52 21.22 -0.38
N ASP A 42 7.05 22.40 0.04
CA ASP A 42 5.63 22.75 -0.05
C ASP A 42 5.13 22.74 -1.49
N ALA A 43 5.97 23.20 -2.42
CA ALA A 43 5.69 23.15 -3.84
C ALA A 43 5.60 21.70 -4.36
N ALA A 44 6.51 20.83 -3.94
CA ALA A 44 6.46 19.40 -4.27
C ALA A 44 5.19 18.73 -3.72
N ALA A 45 4.84 19.01 -2.46
CA ALA A 45 3.63 18.50 -1.85
C ALA A 45 2.37 18.99 -2.59
N ALA A 46 2.31 20.28 -2.94
CA ALA A 46 1.20 20.84 -3.73
C ALA A 46 1.05 20.13 -5.09
N VAL A 47 2.15 19.91 -5.82
CA VAL A 47 2.11 19.18 -7.10
C VAL A 47 1.55 17.76 -6.94
N LEU A 48 1.98 17.03 -5.92
CA LEU A 48 1.51 15.66 -5.66
C LEU A 48 0.02 15.64 -5.28
N GLU A 49 -0.42 16.56 -4.43
CA GLU A 49 -1.82 16.66 -4.03
C GLU A 49 -2.75 17.04 -5.17
N ASP A 50 -2.38 18.05 -5.95
CA ASP A 50 -3.15 18.47 -7.12
C ASP A 50 -3.25 17.34 -8.13
N SER A 51 -2.18 16.56 -8.28
CA SER A 51 -2.17 15.37 -9.14
C SER A 51 -3.17 14.31 -8.66
N LEU A 52 -3.20 14.03 -7.36
CA LEU A 52 -4.16 13.11 -6.75
C LEU A 52 -5.59 13.64 -6.95
N ARG A 53 -5.86 14.90 -6.61
CA ARG A 53 -7.17 15.56 -6.78
C ARG A 53 -7.63 15.62 -8.24
N ALA A 54 -6.70 15.71 -9.19
CA ALA A 54 -6.97 15.63 -10.63
C ALA A 54 -7.34 14.22 -11.13
N GLY A 55 -7.53 13.25 -10.23
CA GLY A 55 -8.03 11.92 -10.55
C GLY A 55 -6.94 10.84 -10.63
N LEU A 56 -5.69 11.16 -10.29
CA LEU A 56 -4.58 10.19 -10.27
C LEU A 56 -4.50 9.39 -8.95
N TRP A 57 -5.58 9.36 -8.18
CA TRP A 57 -5.70 8.66 -6.89
C TRP A 57 -5.20 7.21 -6.86
N ARG A 58 -5.22 6.52 -8.01
CA ARG A 58 -4.81 5.10 -8.12
C ARG A 58 -3.33 4.90 -8.45
N HIS A 59 -2.54 5.96 -8.56
CA HIS A 59 -1.10 5.88 -8.77
C HIS A 59 -0.39 5.87 -7.41
N VAL A 60 0.11 4.70 -7.02
CA VAL A 60 0.69 4.45 -5.68
C VAL A 60 1.95 5.26 -5.46
N GLU A 61 2.69 5.52 -6.52
CA GLU A 61 3.94 6.27 -6.52
C GLU A 61 3.72 7.71 -6.04
N LEU A 62 2.59 8.35 -6.41
CA LEU A 62 2.23 9.68 -5.92
C LEU A 62 2.01 9.67 -4.40
N TRP A 63 1.28 8.66 -3.89
CA TRP A 63 1.09 8.49 -2.45
C TRP A 63 2.40 8.23 -1.71
N ARG A 64 3.30 7.45 -2.31
CA ARG A 64 4.61 7.13 -1.71
C ARG A 64 5.46 8.37 -1.57
N GLU A 65 5.66 9.12 -2.64
CA GLU A 65 6.43 10.37 -2.60
C GLU A 65 5.80 11.33 -1.59
N LEU A 66 4.47 11.49 -1.63
CA LEU A 66 3.76 12.40 -0.72
C LEU A 66 3.93 11.98 0.75
N ALA A 67 3.95 10.68 1.06
CA ALA A 67 4.17 10.16 2.40
C ALA A 67 5.62 10.27 2.89
N GLU A 68 6.58 10.50 1.99
CA GLU A 68 8.00 10.67 2.29
C GLU A 68 8.39 12.16 2.50
N LEU A 69 7.52 13.10 2.12
CA LEU A 69 7.72 14.54 2.33
C LEU A 69 7.59 15.07 3.77
N PRO A 70 6.68 14.57 4.63
CA PRO A 70 6.36 15.20 5.91
C PRO A 70 7.53 15.25 6.88
N ASP A 71 7.86 16.45 7.34
CA ASP A 71 8.80 16.65 8.46
C ASP A 71 8.07 16.93 9.78
N ASP A 72 6.80 17.33 9.73
CA ASP A 72 6.02 17.67 10.92
C ASP A 72 4.70 16.87 11.05
N PRO A 73 4.01 16.95 12.20
CA PRO A 73 2.72 16.28 12.39
C PRO A 73 1.58 16.80 11.50
N ALA A 74 1.59 18.08 11.13
CA ALA A 74 0.53 18.75 10.39
C ALA A 74 0.47 18.26 8.93
N ASP A 75 1.63 18.07 8.30
CA ASP A 75 1.77 17.43 6.99
C ASP A 75 1.10 16.05 6.96
N ARG A 76 1.21 15.30 8.06
CA ARG A 76 0.64 13.95 8.16
C ARG A 76 -0.87 13.97 8.36
N GLU A 77 -1.40 14.95 9.09
CA GLU A 77 -2.84 15.19 9.14
C GLU A 77 -3.39 15.55 7.76
N ARG A 78 -2.65 16.38 7.00
CA ARG A 78 -3.00 16.76 5.62
C ARG A 78 -3.11 15.55 4.71
N ILE A 79 -2.15 14.62 4.77
CA ILE A 79 -2.19 13.34 4.03
C ILE A 79 -3.38 12.48 4.47
N GLY A 80 -3.65 12.42 5.77
CA GLY A 80 -4.80 11.70 6.32
C GLY A 80 -6.12 12.25 5.76
N GLN A 81 -6.29 13.57 5.76
CA GLN A 81 -7.47 14.22 5.20
C GLN A 81 -7.59 13.95 3.69
N LEU A 82 -6.49 14.08 2.94
CA LEU A 82 -6.48 13.79 1.51
C LEU A 82 -6.88 12.34 1.20
N TRP A 83 -6.50 11.38 2.05
CA TRP A 83 -6.94 10.00 1.92
C TRP A 83 -8.44 9.82 2.20
N LEU A 84 -8.97 10.50 3.21
CA LEU A 84 -10.41 10.49 3.51
C LEU A 84 -11.22 11.09 2.36
N ASP A 85 -10.70 12.12 1.71
CA ASP A 85 -11.32 12.76 0.54
C ASP A 85 -11.23 11.90 -0.74
N SER A 86 -10.31 10.92 -0.78
CA SER A 86 -10.10 10.09 -1.96
C SER A 86 -11.29 9.16 -2.25
N PRO A 87 -11.55 8.81 -3.54
CA PRO A 87 -12.63 7.90 -3.88
C PRO A 87 -12.51 6.53 -3.17
N LYS A 88 -13.64 5.95 -2.77
CA LYS A 88 -13.70 4.63 -2.08
C LYS A 88 -12.97 3.50 -2.82
N SER A 89 -12.83 3.59 -4.15
CA SER A 89 -12.07 2.61 -4.94
C SER A 89 -10.57 2.61 -4.64
N CYS A 90 -10.02 3.75 -4.22
CA CYS A 90 -8.61 3.90 -3.82
C CYS A 90 -8.34 3.21 -2.49
N HIS A 91 -9.34 3.21 -1.60
CA HIS A 91 -9.30 2.52 -0.31
C HIS A 91 -9.21 1.00 -0.42
N GLN A 92 -9.36 0.44 -1.62
CA GLN A 92 -9.25 -0.98 -1.93
C GLN A 92 -7.88 -1.37 -2.49
N MET A 93 -6.90 -0.45 -2.47
CA MET A 93 -5.54 -0.69 -2.96
C MET A 93 -4.61 -1.02 -1.79
N PRO A 94 -4.20 -2.29 -1.61
CA PRO A 94 -3.36 -2.70 -0.48
C PRO A 94 -2.09 -1.85 -0.35
N THR A 95 -1.43 -1.57 -1.48
CA THR A 95 -0.17 -0.83 -1.49
C THR A 95 -0.34 0.63 -1.07
N ALA A 96 -1.42 1.31 -1.46
CA ALA A 96 -1.68 2.69 -1.02
C ALA A 96 -2.00 2.72 0.48
N VAL A 97 -2.80 1.77 0.97
CA VAL A 97 -3.09 1.62 2.40
C VAL A 97 -1.81 1.37 3.21
N ALA A 98 -0.90 0.52 2.71
CA ALA A 98 0.37 0.24 3.37
C ALA A 98 1.34 1.45 3.38
N VAL A 99 1.29 2.31 2.35
CA VAL A 99 2.04 3.58 2.34
C VAL A 99 1.54 4.50 3.46
N LEU A 100 0.22 4.64 3.61
CA LEU A 100 -0.36 5.44 4.70
C LEU A 100 -0.07 4.86 6.08
N ALA A 101 -0.08 3.53 6.21
CA ALA A 101 0.32 2.87 7.44
C ALA A 101 1.77 3.20 7.81
N ARG A 102 2.67 3.28 6.82
CA ARG A 102 4.06 3.68 7.04
C ARG A 102 4.15 5.14 7.50
N ALA A 103 3.43 6.05 6.85
CA ALA A 103 3.36 7.44 7.29
C ALA A 103 2.87 7.58 8.74
N ALA A 104 1.83 6.85 9.11
CA ALA A 104 1.30 6.82 10.48
C ALA A 104 2.34 6.25 11.48
N ALA A 105 3.04 5.18 11.12
CA ALA A 105 4.07 4.57 11.98
C ALA A 105 5.27 5.50 12.20
N VAL A 106 5.75 6.19 11.16
CA VAL A 106 6.80 7.21 11.27
C VAL A 106 6.35 8.38 12.16
N ALA A 107 5.04 8.58 12.29
CA ALA A 107 4.44 9.55 13.21
C ALA A 107 4.26 9.09 14.65
N GLY A 108 4.69 7.87 14.99
CA GLY A 108 4.37 7.27 16.29
C GLY A 108 2.89 6.92 16.45
N ARG A 109 2.05 7.07 15.42
CA ARG A 109 0.64 6.67 15.42
C ARG A 109 0.50 5.17 15.13
N HIS A 110 1.07 4.37 16.02
CA HIS A 110 1.19 2.93 15.86
C HIS A 110 -0.15 2.20 15.78
N GLU A 111 -1.15 2.64 16.55
CA GLU A 111 -2.49 2.05 16.49
C GLU A 111 -3.14 2.24 15.11
N GLU A 112 -3.09 3.47 14.57
CA GLU A 112 -3.58 3.79 13.23
C GLU A 112 -2.84 2.96 12.16
N ALA A 113 -1.51 2.86 12.27
CA ALA A 113 -0.70 2.04 11.38
C ALA A 113 -1.13 0.57 11.39
N ARG A 114 -1.38 -0.02 12.57
CA ARG A 114 -1.86 -1.40 12.71
C ARG A 114 -3.24 -1.59 12.08
N LEU A 115 -4.18 -0.66 12.28
CA LEU A 115 -5.51 -0.71 11.66
C LEU A 115 -5.43 -0.68 10.12
N LEU A 116 -4.59 0.20 9.58
CA LEU A 116 -4.33 0.27 8.13
C LEU A 116 -3.67 -1.01 7.62
N LEU A 117 -2.71 -1.59 8.34
CA LEU A 117 -2.06 -2.85 7.95
C LEU A 117 -3.02 -4.05 8.00
N ARG A 118 -3.89 -4.15 9.00
CA ARG A 118 -4.97 -5.16 9.03
C ARG A 118 -5.82 -5.07 7.77
N LYS A 119 -6.24 -3.85 7.39
CA LYS A 119 -6.99 -3.61 6.16
C LYS A 119 -6.18 -4.02 4.92
N ALA A 120 -4.90 -3.66 4.83
CA ALA A 120 -4.05 -4.02 3.70
C ALA A 120 -3.88 -5.54 3.55
N ILE A 121 -3.66 -6.25 4.66
CA ILE A 121 -3.57 -7.72 4.72
C ILE A 121 -4.88 -8.35 4.25
N LEU A 122 -6.02 -7.87 4.75
CA LEU A 122 -7.36 -8.32 4.32
C LEU A 122 -7.56 -8.12 2.83
N LEU A 123 -7.19 -6.97 2.27
CA LEU A 123 -7.33 -6.69 0.83
C LEU A 123 -6.47 -7.62 -0.04
N CYS A 124 -5.31 -8.08 0.45
CA CYS A 124 -4.53 -9.12 -0.21
C CYS A 124 -5.22 -10.49 -0.17
N GLY A 125 -5.90 -10.83 0.92
CA GLY A 125 -6.62 -12.10 1.12
C GLY A 125 -7.99 -12.18 0.43
N VAL A 126 -8.82 -11.14 0.53
CA VAL A 126 -10.21 -11.08 0.02
C VAL A 126 -10.29 -11.21 -1.51
N ARG A 127 -9.23 -10.85 -2.25
CA ARG A 127 -9.14 -11.11 -3.69
C ARG A 127 -9.20 -12.60 -4.08
N ARG A 128 -9.12 -13.52 -3.11
CA ARG A 128 -9.19 -14.98 -3.35
C ARG A 128 -10.48 -15.67 -2.90
N SER A 129 -11.30 -15.11 -1.99
CA SER A 129 -12.48 -15.85 -1.51
C SER A 129 -13.57 -16.04 -2.58
N ARG A 130 -13.52 -15.28 -3.68
CA ARG A 130 -14.39 -15.51 -4.85
C ARG A 130 -14.00 -16.75 -5.68
N PHE A 131 -12.87 -17.40 -5.40
CA PHE A 131 -12.36 -18.53 -6.21
C PHE A 131 -12.08 -19.83 -5.44
N ARG A 132 -12.33 -19.90 -4.13
CA ARG A 132 -12.17 -21.15 -3.37
C ARG A 132 -13.24 -21.32 -2.30
N ARG A 133 -14.43 -21.77 -2.71
CA ARG A 133 -15.22 -22.68 -1.88
C ARG A 133 -14.65 -24.07 -2.10
N GLY A 134 -14.01 -24.64 -1.08
CA GLY A 134 -13.56 -26.03 -1.12
C GLY A 134 -12.12 -26.20 -0.64
N THR A 135 -11.89 -26.01 0.65
CA THR A 135 -10.87 -26.78 1.39
C THR A 135 -11.33 -26.87 2.83
N THR A 136 -11.66 -28.09 3.23
CA THR A 136 -11.95 -28.52 4.59
C THR A 136 -10.74 -28.22 5.47
N TYR A 137 -10.97 -27.50 6.56
CA TYR A 137 -9.96 -27.19 7.58
C TYR A 137 -9.80 -28.42 8.49
N GLU A 138 -8.60 -29.00 8.52
CA GLU A 138 -8.20 -29.94 9.57
C GLU A 138 -7.54 -29.14 10.71
N PRO A 139 -8.01 -29.26 11.96
CA PRO A 139 -7.45 -28.51 13.08
C PRO A 139 -6.09 -29.07 13.46
N SER A 140 -5.04 -28.35 13.06
CA SER A 140 -3.67 -28.57 13.54
C SER A 140 -3.57 -28.21 15.02
N GLN A 141 -2.85 -29.05 15.77
CA GLN A 141 -2.81 -29.10 17.22
C GLN A 141 -2.55 -27.75 17.89
N VAL A 142 -3.35 -27.46 18.92
CA VAL A 142 -3.23 -26.31 19.81
C VAL A 142 -1.94 -26.44 20.60
N VAL A 143 -0.91 -25.68 20.19
CA VAL A 143 0.24 -25.40 21.05
C VAL A 143 -0.26 -24.48 22.18
N PRO A 144 -0.08 -24.84 23.46
CA PRO A 144 -0.51 -23.98 24.56
C PRO A 144 0.23 -22.63 24.50
N ALA A 145 -0.54 -21.55 24.48
CA ALA A 145 0.00 -20.20 24.48
C ALA A 145 0.81 -19.97 25.77
N PRO A 146 2.02 -19.40 25.70
CA PRO A 146 2.74 -18.96 26.89
C PRO A 146 1.86 -17.93 27.64
N SER A 147 1.53 -18.24 28.89
CA SER A 147 0.58 -17.50 29.74
C SER A 147 1.15 -16.23 30.36
N GLY A 148 1.91 -15.47 29.56
CA GLY A 148 2.34 -14.12 29.87
C GLY A 148 2.34 -13.35 28.56
N LYS A 149 1.57 -12.26 28.48
CA LYS A 149 1.59 -11.36 27.33
C LYS A 149 3.01 -10.79 27.24
N PRO A 150 3.88 -11.16 26.29
CA PRO A 150 5.10 -10.41 26.07
C PRO A 150 4.68 -8.97 25.78
N ALA A 151 5.06 -8.05 26.67
CA ALA A 151 4.86 -6.63 26.50
C ALA A 151 5.81 -6.13 25.41
N GLY A 152 5.50 -6.46 24.16
CA GLY A 152 6.12 -5.81 23.02
C GLY A 152 5.79 -4.33 23.05
N THR A 153 6.74 -3.49 22.69
CA THR A 153 6.46 -2.07 22.47
C THR A 153 5.51 -1.89 21.28
N ASP A 154 4.76 -0.79 21.25
CA ASP A 154 3.89 -0.46 20.12
C ASP A 154 4.60 -0.51 18.76
N GLY A 155 5.89 -0.14 18.75
CA GLY A 155 6.77 -0.21 17.59
C GLY A 155 7.05 -1.64 17.13
N GLU A 156 7.37 -2.56 18.04
CA GLU A 156 7.65 -3.97 17.73
C GLU A 156 6.41 -4.67 17.17
N THR A 157 5.24 -4.46 17.78
CA THR A 157 3.99 -5.01 17.24
C THR A 157 3.73 -4.45 15.84
N THR A 158 3.91 -3.14 15.63
CA THR A 158 3.74 -2.51 14.31
C THR A 158 4.72 -3.08 13.26
N ALA A 159 5.97 -3.34 13.64
CA ALA A 159 6.97 -3.95 12.77
C ALA A 159 6.56 -5.38 12.35
N ALA A 160 6.00 -6.17 13.27
CA ALA A 160 5.47 -7.51 12.98
C ALA A 160 4.30 -7.46 11.98
N TYR A 161 3.42 -6.46 12.08
CA TYR A 161 2.37 -6.23 11.07
C TYR A 161 2.94 -5.94 9.67
N PHE A 162 3.97 -5.11 9.56
CA PHE A 162 4.62 -4.86 8.27
C PHE A 162 5.27 -6.12 7.70
N ALA A 163 5.91 -6.93 8.54
CA ALA A 163 6.48 -8.21 8.14
C ALA A 163 5.40 -9.16 7.60
N LEU A 164 4.28 -9.30 8.33
CA LEU A 164 3.14 -10.10 7.87
C LEU A 164 2.56 -9.57 6.56
N TYR A 165 2.35 -8.26 6.43
CA TYR A 165 1.87 -7.66 5.19
C TYR A 165 2.77 -7.99 3.99
N ARG A 166 4.10 -7.84 4.13
CA ARG A 166 5.05 -8.19 3.06
C ARG A 166 4.95 -9.67 2.69
N ALA A 167 4.93 -10.55 3.69
CA ALA A 167 4.80 -11.99 3.48
C ALA A 167 3.51 -12.36 2.73
N VAL A 168 2.38 -11.76 3.13
CA VAL A 168 1.08 -11.94 2.47
C VAL A 168 1.10 -11.39 1.04
N ALA A 169 1.72 -10.23 0.81
CA ALA A 169 1.81 -9.61 -0.51
C ALA A 169 2.59 -10.48 -1.52
N VAL A 170 3.66 -11.15 -1.08
CA VAL A 170 4.48 -12.04 -1.92
C VAL A 170 4.08 -13.52 -1.83
N ARG A 171 3.09 -13.87 -0.99
CA ARG A 171 2.57 -15.23 -0.78
C ARG A 171 3.59 -16.22 -0.22
N ASP A 172 4.52 -15.73 0.61
CA ASP A 172 5.47 -16.58 1.31
C ASP A 172 4.80 -17.25 2.50
N LYS A 173 4.46 -18.54 2.34
CA LYS A 173 3.75 -19.31 3.37
C LYS A 173 4.53 -19.43 4.68
N ALA A 174 5.85 -19.59 4.60
CA ALA A 174 6.70 -19.73 5.78
C ALA A 174 6.75 -18.41 6.54
N ALA A 175 6.98 -17.30 5.83
CA ALA A 175 6.98 -15.97 6.44
C ALA A 175 5.60 -15.56 6.99
N ILE A 176 4.50 -15.98 6.34
CA ILE A 176 3.15 -15.78 6.86
C ILE A 176 2.97 -16.51 8.20
N ALA A 177 3.35 -17.80 8.28
CA ALA A 177 3.24 -18.58 9.51
C ALA A 177 4.05 -17.94 10.65
N THR A 178 5.29 -17.52 10.36
CA THR A 178 6.16 -16.80 11.31
C THR A 178 5.53 -15.49 11.77
N GLY A 179 4.99 -14.68 10.84
CA GLY A 179 4.35 -13.41 11.17
C GLY A 179 3.08 -13.57 12.01
N VAL A 180 2.26 -14.58 11.71
CA VAL A 180 1.06 -14.92 12.50
C VAL A 180 1.46 -15.34 13.92
N ALA A 181 2.46 -16.22 14.06
CA ALA A 181 2.94 -16.65 15.37
C ALA A 181 3.47 -15.47 16.21
N ALA A 182 4.25 -14.57 15.59
CA ALA A 182 4.77 -13.37 16.26
C ALA A 182 3.64 -12.45 16.75
N LEU A 183 2.63 -12.18 15.90
CA LEU A 183 1.50 -11.35 16.29
C LEU A 183 0.64 -12.00 17.38
N ARG A 184 0.41 -13.32 17.33
CA ARG A 184 -0.25 -14.03 18.43
C ARG A 184 0.48 -13.88 19.76
N ALA A 185 1.82 -13.91 19.74
CA ALA A 185 2.61 -13.64 20.93
C ALA A 185 2.31 -12.25 21.50
N PHE A 186 2.12 -11.22 20.67
CA PHE A 186 1.70 -9.87 21.13
C PHE A 186 0.25 -9.76 21.60
N GLY A 187 -0.54 -10.85 21.60
CA GLY A 187 -1.96 -10.82 21.96
C GLY A 187 -2.88 -10.40 20.83
N GLU A 188 -2.40 -10.42 19.59
CA GLU A 188 -3.15 -10.04 18.38
C GLU A 188 -3.93 -11.24 17.78
N GLY A 189 -4.26 -12.26 18.58
CA GLY A 189 -4.90 -13.50 18.11
C GLY A 189 -6.32 -13.31 17.57
N ASP A 190 -7.16 -12.56 18.30
CA ASP A 190 -8.60 -12.50 18.05
C ASP A 190 -9.00 -12.03 16.64
N TRP A 191 -8.20 -11.15 16.02
CA TRP A 191 -8.47 -10.68 14.66
C TRP A 191 -7.82 -11.59 13.61
N LEU A 192 -6.68 -12.23 13.93
CA LEU A 192 -6.05 -13.21 13.05
C LEU A 192 -6.94 -14.43 12.84
N ASP A 193 -7.71 -14.81 13.87
CA ASP A 193 -8.70 -15.90 13.77
C ASP A 193 -9.90 -15.55 12.85
N ARG A 194 -10.03 -14.28 12.45
CA ARG A 194 -11.07 -13.80 11.52
C ARG A 194 -10.55 -13.67 10.07
N LEU A 195 -9.26 -13.90 9.81
CA LEU A 195 -8.64 -13.89 8.47
C LEU A 195 -8.92 -15.19 7.72
#